data_AF-A0ABD7U7F5-F1
#
_entry.id   AF-A0ABD7U7F5-F1
#
_cell.length_a   1.000
_cell.length_b   1.000
_cell.length_c   1.000
_cell.angle_alpha   90.00
_cell.angle_beta   90.00
_cell.angle_gamma   90.00
#
_symmetry.space_group_name_H-M   'P 1'
#
loop_
_entity.id
_entity.type
_entity.pdbx_description
1 polymer ?
#
loop_
_entity_poly.entity_id
_entity_poly.type
_entity_poly.pdbx_seq_one_letter_code
_entity_poly.pdbx_strand_id
1 'polypeptide(L)'
;MPFQNLRVNSEFFILHKDNTPYIEVGSVSGVSTPVAEFMQQPLPYGQPPRMVVDVTIKVGEQTVTFQKIPAMSDIADANFPGGGNMVISGSRESMNAEVAAMRNRSSEILGSVDHHRSVMESCDKMLQVLNPEFAERQRQEAENKALRQELSELKAMMADFFKSSEKASGSNNSKKQ
;
A
#
# COMPACT_ATOMS: atom_id res chain seq x y z
N MET A 1 -29.37 14.67 -8.97
CA MET A 1 -29.79 16.07 -9.26
C MET A 1 -28.55 16.94 -9.37
N PRO A 2 -28.38 17.77 -10.42
CA PRO A 2 -27.12 18.47 -10.62
C PRO A 2 -26.88 19.54 -9.56
N PHE A 3 -25.61 19.83 -9.25
CA PHE A 3 -25.20 20.75 -8.18
C PHE A 3 -25.81 22.15 -8.35
N GLN A 4 -25.94 22.66 -9.58
CA GLN A 4 -26.58 23.96 -9.84
C GLN A 4 -28.07 24.02 -9.47
N ASN A 5 -28.74 22.87 -9.40
CA ASN A 5 -30.16 22.76 -9.08
C ASN A 5 -30.40 22.38 -7.60
N LEU A 6 -29.34 22.31 -6.79
CA LEU A 6 -29.47 22.09 -5.37
C LEU A 6 -30.22 23.25 -4.72
N ARG A 7 -31.11 22.91 -3.79
CA ARG A 7 -31.90 23.89 -3.05
C ARG A 7 -31.34 24.06 -1.65
N VAL A 8 -31.48 25.25 -1.08
CA VAL A 8 -31.19 25.48 0.33
C VAL A 8 -32.07 24.54 1.17
N ASN A 9 -31.50 23.97 2.23
CA ASN A 9 -32.05 22.91 3.07
C ASN A 9 -32.22 21.54 2.40
N SER A 10 -31.67 21.32 1.20
CA SER A 10 -31.57 19.95 0.65
C SER A 10 -30.50 19.13 1.37
N GLU A 11 -30.74 17.83 1.51
CA GLU A 11 -29.74 16.88 2.02
C GLU A 11 -28.54 16.83 1.07
N PHE A 12 -27.35 16.86 1.65
CA PHE A 12 -26.09 16.79 0.92
C PHE A 12 -25.19 15.78 1.58
N PHE A 13 -24.55 14.93 0.78
CA PHE A 13 -23.74 13.82 1.26
C PHE A 13 -22.27 14.08 0.94
N ILE A 14 -21.41 13.87 1.92
CA ILE A 14 -19.96 13.95 1.80
C ILE A 14 -19.41 12.59 2.20
N LEU A 15 -18.69 11.94 1.31
CA LEU A 15 -17.99 10.69 1.56
C LEU A 15 -16.50 10.99 1.63
N HIS A 16 -15.91 10.73 2.77
CA HIS A 16 -14.46 10.74 2.95
C HIS A 16 -13.94 9.36 2.57
N LYS A 17 -13.01 9.27 1.61
CA LYS A 17 -12.39 8.03 1.12
C LYS A 17 -10.95 7.89 1.65
N ASP A 18 -10.70 8.37 2.86
CA ASP A 18 -9.44 8.16 3.58
C ASP A 18 -9.30 6.69 4.02
N ASN A 19 -8.29 6.36 4.83
CA ASN A 19 -8.05 5.00 5.34
C ASN A 19 -9.29 4.34 5.99
N THR A 20 -10.19 5.15 6.56
CA THR A 20 -11.46 4.69 7.13
C THR A 20 -12.58 5.50 6.47
N PRO A 21 -13.29 4.95 5.48
CA PRO A 21 -14.29 5.72 4.77
C PRO A 21 -15.51 6.00 5.66
N TYR A 22 -15.95 7.25 5.71
CA TYR A 22 -17.14 7.68 6.47
C TYR A 22 -17.97 8.68 5.67
N ILE A 23 -19.26 8.71 5.97
CA ILE A 23 -20.22 9.61 5.32
C ILE A 23 -20.68 10.66 6.32
N GLU A 24 -20.57 11.92 5.93
CA GLU A 24 -21.20 13.04 6.61
C GLU A 24 -22.42 13.50 5.82
N VAL A 25 -23.50 13.79 6.55
CA VAL A 25 -24.73 14.32 5.99
C VAL A 25 -24.87 15.76 6.44
N GLY A 26 -24.89 16.67 5.47
CA GLY A 26 -25.11 18.09 5.68
C GLY A 26 -26.41 18.56 5.05
N SER A 27 -26.77 19.80 5.36
CA SER A 27 -27.84 20.53 4.67
C SER A 27 -27.23 21.65 3.82
N VAL A 28 -27.67 21.79 2.57
CA VAL A 28 -27.20 22.89 1.72
C VAL A 28 -27.62 24.23 2.31
N SER A 29 -26.67 25.11 2.60
CA SER A 29 -26.93 26.48 3.07
C SER A 29 -27.03 27.47 1.91
N GLY A 30 -26.34 27.20 0.80
CA GLY A 30 -26.31 28.10 -0.35
C GLY A 30 -25.62 27.47 -1.55
N VAL A 31 -26.03 27.89 -2.74
CA VAL A 31 -25.42 27.49 -4.02
C VAL A 31 -25.19 28.76 -4.83
N SER A 32 -23.97 28.97 -5.29
CA SER A 32 -23.66 30.12 -6.15
C SER A 32 -24.17 29.91 -7.57
N THR A 33 -24.32 30.99 -8.33
CA THR A 33 -24.68 30.90 -9.75
C THR A 33 -23.55 30.26 -10.54
N PRO A 34 -23.84 29.36 -11.51
CA PRO A 34 -22.82 28.74 -12.34
C PRO A 34 -21.93 29.77 -13.03
N VAL A 35 -20.63 29.70 -12.78
CA VAL A 35 -19.61 30.52 -13.45
C VAL A 35 -18.80 29.66 -14.41
N ALA A 36 -18.36 30.25 -15.52
CA ALA A 36 -17.46 29.55 -16.43
C ALA A 36 -16.09 29.34 -15.74
N GLU A 37 -15.63 28.09 -15.71
CA GLU A 37 -14.27 27.74 -15.30
C GLU A 37 -13.29 28.28 -16.35
N PHE A 38 -12.67 29.43 -16.04
CA PHE A 38 -11.62 29.99 -16.87
C PHE A 38 -10.34 29.18 -16.68
N MET A 39 -10.05 28.27 -17.63
CA MET A 39 -8.73 27.68 -17.75
C MET A 39 -7.75 28.72 -18.32
N GLN A 40 -6.58 28.86 -17.69
CA GLN A 40 -5.50 29.75 -18.16
C GLN A 40 -4.84 29.28 -19.48
N GLN A 41 -5.13 28.05 -19.92
CA GLN A 41 -4.70 27.55 -21.22
C GLN A 41 -5.73 27.86 -22.30
N PRO A 42 -5.30 28.22 -23.53
CA PRO A 42 -6.22 28.45 -24.63
C PRO A 42 -7.04 27.18 -24.86
N LEU A 43 -8.35 27.28 -24.62
CA LEU A 43 -9.29 26.21 -24.91
C LEU A 43 -9.15 25.82 -26.39
N PRO A 44 -9.04 24.52 -26.71
CA PRO A 44 -9.18 24.05 -28.09
C PRO A 44 -10.49 24.57 -28.66
N TYR A 45 -10.41 25.20 -29.83
CA TYR A 45 -11.56 25.79 -30.53
C TYR A 45 -12.75 24.81 -30.54
N GLY A 46 -13.90 25.24 -29.98
CA GLY A 46 -15.17 24.49 -30.03
C GLY A 46 -15.55 23.70 -28.78
N GLN A 47 -14.76 23.70 -27.70
CA GLN A 47 -15.19 23.10 -26.43
C GLN A 47 -16.06 24.09 -25.63
N PRO A 48 -17.29 23.72 -25.22
CA PRO A 48 -18.11 24.57 -24.36
C PRO A 48 -17.40 24.80 -23.01
N PRO A 49 -17.45 26.01 -22.45
CA PRO A 49 -16.85 26.31 -21.16
C PRO A 49 -17.47 25.41 -20.08
N ARG A 50 -16.62 24.81 -19.25
CA ARG A 50 -17.09 24.05 -18.08
C ARG A 50 -17.72 25.03 -17.10
N MET A 51 -18.93 24.74 -16.67
CA MET A 51 -19.63 25.56 -15.67
C MET A 51 -19.38 24.96 -14.29
N VAL A 52 -18.98 25.79 -13.34
CA VAL A 52 -18.74 25.41 -11.95
C VAL A 52 -19.56 26.28 -11.00
N VAL A 53 -19.93 25.72 -9.85
CA VAL A 53 -20.67 26.37 -8.77
C VAL A 53 -19.92 26.18 -7.46
N ASP A 54 -20.15 27.10 -6.53
CA ASP A 54 -19.70 26.97 -5.16
C ASP A 54 -20.91 26.53 -4.33
N VAL A 55 -20.75 25.46 -3.58
CA VAL A 55 -21.80 24.88 -2.75
C VAL A 55 -21.39 25.04 -1.29
N THR A 56 -22.17 25.80 -0.54
CA THR A 56 -22.03 25.94 0.90
C THR A 56 -22.99 24.99 1.58
N ILE A 57 -22.45 24.13 2.43
CA ILE A 57 -23.19 23.14 3.20
C ILE A 57 -22.96 23.35 4.70
N LYS A 58 -23.96 22.97 5.48
CA LYS A 58 -23.92 23.00 6.94
C LYS A 58 -23.96 21.58 7.47
N VAL A 59 -22.89 21.14 8.12
CA VAL A 59 -22.75 19.84 8.77
C VAL A 59 -22.74 20.07 10.27
N GLY A 60 -23.86 19.78 10.94
CA GLY A 60 -24.04 20.11 12.36
C GLY A 60 -23.94 21.62 12.60
N GLU A 61 -22.94 22.04 13.38
CA GLU A 61 -22.66 23.46 13.66
C GLU A 61 -21.62 24.08 12.71
N GLN A 62 -20.92 23.27 11.91
CA GLN A 62 -19.87 23.74 11.01
C GLN A 62 -20.42 23.98 9.61
N THR A 63 -20.03 25.10 8.99
CA THR A 63 -20.36 25.40 7.60
C THR A 63 -19.12 25.17 6.74
N VAL A 64 -19.24 24.29 5.75
CA VAL A 64 -18.18 23.95 4.80
C VAL A 64 -18.58 24.50 3.43
N THR A 65 -17.64 25.15 2.73
CA THR A 65 -17.88 25.65 1.38
C THR A 65 -16.98 24.91 0.40
N PHE A 66 -17.60 24.21 -0.54
CA PHE A 66 -16.93 23.58 -1.66
C PHE A 66 -16.95 24.52 -2.86
N GLN A 67 -15.78 24.87 -3.39
CA GLN A 67 -15.66 25.81 -4.50
C GLN A 67 -15.38 25.10 -5.82
N LYS A 68 -15.74 25.69 -6.96
CA LYS A 68 -15.45 25.13 -8.29
C LYS A 68 -16.01 23.70 -8.52
N ILE A 69 -17.16 23.40 -7.94
CA ILE A 69 -17.83 22.10 -8.13
C ILE A 69 -18.53 22.09 -9.50
N PRO A 70 -18.44 21.01 -10.30
CA PRO A 70 -19.05 20.96 -11.62
C PRO A 70 -20.58 21.19 -11.57
N ALA A 71 -21.08 22.27 -12.15
CA ALA A 71 -22.48 22.71 -12.03
C ALA A 71 -23.48 21.65 -12.53
N MET A 72 -23.11 20.92 -13.58
CA MET A 72 -23.96 19.96 -14.28
C MET A 72 -23.87 18.53 -13.73
N SER A 73 -22.92 18.26 -12.84
CA SER A 73 -22.79 16.94 -12.20
C SER A 73 -23.65 16.87 -10.94
N ASP A 74 -24.04 15.67 -10.52
CA ASP A 74 -24.74 15.41 -9.26
C ASP A 74 -23.84 14.71 -8.22
N ILE A 75 -22.68 14.24 -8.65
CA ILE A 75 -21.58 13.69 -7.87
C ILE A 75 -20.27 14.31 -8.37
N ALA A 76 -19.36 14.63 -7.47
CA ALA A 76 -18.04 15.15 -7.83
C ALA A 76 -17.00 14.72 -6.81
N ASP A 77 -15.78 14.47 -7.27
CA ASP A 77 -14.62 14.31 -6.40
C ASP A 77 -14.18 15.70 -5.91
N ALA A 78 -14.34 15.93 -4.61
CA ALA A 78 -13.88 17.11 -3.91
C ALA A 78 -12.38 16.98 -3.56
N ASN A 79 -11.54 16.75 -4.57
CA ASN A 79 -10.08 16.78 -4.42
C ASN A 79 -9.59 18.23 -4.34
N PHE A 80 -9.87 18.88 -3.21
CA PHE A 80 -9.34 20.22 -2.92
C PHE A 80 -7.91 20.11 -2.42
N PRO A 81 -7.03 21.08 -2.72
CA PRO A 81 -5.71 21.11 -2.11
C PRO A 81 -5.85 21.21 -0.58
N GLY A 82 -5.57 20.08 0.11
CA GLY A 82 -5.70 19.94 1.57
C GLY A 82 -6.95 19.19 2.05
N GLY A 83 -7.92 18.90 1.17
CA GLY A 83 -8.99 17.93 1.42
C GLY A 83 -8.56 16.60 0.81
N GLY A 84 -8.60 15.51 1.57
CA GLY A 84 -8.22 14.18 1.10
C GLY A 84 -9.07 13.68 -0.07
N ASN A 85 -9.03 12.38 -0.35
CA ASN A 85 -9.92 11.79 -1.36
C ASN A 85 -11.38 11.87 -0.88
N MET A 86 -12.06 12.98 -1.12
CA MET A 86 -13.44 13.20 -0.71
C MET A 86 -14.34 13.20 -1.94
N VAL A 87 -15.53 12.61 -1.81
CA VAL A 87 -16.59 12.65 -2.82
C VAL A 87 -17.80 13.34 -2.24
N ILE A 88 -18.36 14.26 -3.00
CA ILE A 88 -19.58 14.96 -2.64
C ILE A 88 -20.70 14.58 -3.59
N SER A 89 -21.91 14.45 -3.07
CA SER A 89 -23.08 14.22 -3.90
C SER A 89 -24.32 14.89 -3.34
N GLY A 90 -25.10 15.46 -4.25
CA GLY A 90 -26.45 15.92 -3.96
C GLY A 90 -27.49 14.80 -3.97
N SER A 91 -27.16 13.58 -4.37
CA SER A 91 -28.11 12.48 -4.51
C SER A 91 -27.68 11.29 -3.65
N ARG A 92 -28.64 10.76 -2.88
CA ARG A 92 -28.42 9.57 -2.05
C ARG A 92 -28.12 8.35 -2.93
N GLU A 93 -28.75 8.27 -4.10
CA GLU A 93 -28.58 7.20 -5.08
C GLU A 93 -27.14 7.19 -5.62
N SER A 94 -26.64 8.35 -6.04
CA SER A 94 -25.26 8.48 -6.56
C SER A 94 -24.23 8.20 -5.47
N MET A 95 -24.47 8.67 -4.24
CA MET A 95 -23.62 8.35 -3.10
C MET A 95 -23.62 6.85 -2.78
N ASN A 96 -24.79 6.20 -2.78
CA ASN A 96 -24.90 4.77 -2.52
C ASN A 96 -24.20 3.95 -3.61
N ALA A 97 -24.27 4.39 -4.88
CA ALA A 97 -23.54 3.76 -5.98
C ALA A 97 -22.01 3.84 -5.78
N GLU A 98 -21.49 4.99 -5.33
CA GLU A 98 -20.06 5.16 -5.03
C GLU A 98 -19.62 4.27 -3.85
N VAL A 99 -20.41 4.21 -2.78
CA VAL A 99 -20.12 3.34 -1.62
C VAL A 99 -20.16 1.86 -2.02
N ALA A 100 -21.14 1.45 -2.82
CA ALA A 100 -21.23 0.09 -3.34
C ALA A 100 -20.05 -0.25 -4.26
N ALA A 101 -19.64 0.68 -5.14
CA ALA A 101 -18.47 0.53 -5.98
C ALA A 101 -17.19 0.38 -5.17
N MET A 102 -17.01 1.18 -4.12
CA MET A 102 -15.87 1.08 -3.20
C MET A 102 -15.84 -0.29 -2.51
N ARG A 103 -16.96 -0.73 -1.95
CA ARG A 103 -17.07 -2.05 -1.32
C ARG A 103 -16.75 -3.18 -2.30
N ASN A 104 -17.29 -3.11 -3.51
CA ASN A 104 -17.05 -4.12 -4.54
C ASN A 104 -15.57 -4.17 -4.92
N ARG A 105 -14.93 -3.01 -5.13
CA ARG A 105 -13.49 -2.92 -5.42
C ARG A 105 -12.65 -3.50 -4.29
N SER A 106 -12.97 -3.20 -3.03
CA SER A 106 -12.29 -3.79 -1.88
C SER A 106 -12.49 -5.32 -1.81
N SER A 107 -13.69 -5.81 -2.14
CA SER A 107 -13.97 -7.25 -2.19
C SER A 107 -13.20 -7.96 -3.30
N GLU A 108 -13.07 -7.32 -4.46
CA GLU A 108 -12.30 -7.84 -5.59
C GLU A 108 -10.80 -7.88 -5.26
N ILE A 109 -10.27 -6.81 -4.65
CA ILE A 109 -8.89 -6.76 -4.17
C ILE A 109 -8.65 -7.87 -3.13
N LEU A 110 -9.55 -8.04 -2.16
CA LEU A 110 -9.45 -9.12 -1.19
C LEU A 110 -9.48 -10.51 -1.86
N GLY A 111 -10.33 -10.70 -2.86
CA GLY A 111 -10.36 -11.93 -3.65
C GLY A 111 -9.07 -12.19 -4.45
N SER A 112 -8.37 -11.13 -4.86
CA SER A 112 -7.08 -11.25 -5.54
C SER A 112 -5.89 -11.41 -4.59
N VAL A 113 -6.04 -11.17 -3.28
CA VAL A 113 -4.96 -11.36 -2.29
C VAL A 113 -4.43 -12.78 -2.32
N ASP A 114 -5.30 -13.79 -2.38
CA ASP A 114 -4.88 -15.19 -2.43
C ASP A 114 -4.12 -15.53 -3.71
N HIS A 115 -4.57 -14.97 -4.85
CA HIS A 115 -3.86 -15.10 -6.12
C HIS A 115 -2.48 -14.43 -6.06
N HIS A 116 -2.42 -13.18 -5.60
CA HIS A 116 -1.16 -12.45 -5.45
C HIS A 116 -0.22 -13.09 -4.43
N ARG A 117 -0.74 -13.72 -3.38
CA ARG A 117 0.03 -14.52 -2.41
C ARG A 117 0.67 -15.74 -3.08
N SER A 118 -0.09 -16.47 -3.90
CA SER A 118 0.44 -17.62 -4.66
C SER A 118 1.47 -17.19 -5.73
N VAL A 119 1.25 -16.05 -6.38
CA VAL A 119 2.21 -15.47 -7.32
C VAL A 119 3.49 -15.05 -6.59
N MET A 120 3.41 -14.44 -5.40
CA MET A 120 4.59 -14.13 -4.59
C MET A 120 5.39 -15.38 -4.23
N GLU A 121 4.73 -16.44 -3.75
CA GLU A 121 5.41 -17.70 -3.42
C GLU A 121 6.12 -18.31 -4.65
N SER A 122 5.50 -18.19 -5.83
CA SER A 122 6.08 -18.62 -7.09
C SER A 122 7.28 -17.75 -7.48
N CYS A 123 7.19 -16.43 -7.31
CA CYS A 123 8.30 -15.50 -7.51
C CYS A 123 9.47 -15.77 -6.54
N ASP A 124 9.21 -16.08 -5.27
CA ASP A 124 10.24 -16.46 -4.29
C ASP A 124 10.98 -17.72 -4.72
N LYS A 125 10.24 -18.75 -5.19
CA LYS A 125 10.85 -19.97 -5.75
C LYS A 125 11.66 -19.68 -7.01
N MET A 126 11.15 -18.83 -7.91
CA MET A 126 11.90 -18.41 -9.10
C MET A 126 13.14 -17.60 -8.75
N LEU A 127 13.08 -16.74 -7.72
CA LEU A 127 14.23 -16.00 -7.20
C LEU A 127 15.30 -16.92 -6.60
N GLN A 128 14.90 -17.99 -5.91
CA GLN A 128 15.84 -19.03 -5.45
C GLN A 128 16.51 -19.77 -6.62
N VAL A 129 15.79 -20.02 -7.71
CA VAL A 129 16.32 -20.66 -8.92
C VAL A 129 17.16 -19.72 -9.78
N LEU A 130 16.81 -18.42 -9.82
CA LEU A 130 17.52 -17.38 -10.56
C LEU A 130 18.75 -16.85 -9.81
N ASN A 131 18.79 -17.01 -8.48
CA ASN A 131 19.95 -16.70 -7.65
C ASN A 131 20.53 -17.94 -6.94
N PRO A 132 20.97 -18.97 -7.70
CA PRO A 132 21.57 -20.17 -7.13
C PRO A 132 22.96 -19.89 -6.55
N GLU A 133 23.64 -18.82 -6.97
CA GLU A 133 24.96 -18.43 -6.44
C GLU A 133 24.92 -18.06 -4.95
N PHE A 134 23.83 -17.48 -4.43
CA PHE A 134 23.72 -17.16 -3.01
C PHE A 134 23.43 -18.40 -2.15
N ALA A 135 22.64 -19.34 -2.67
CA ALA A 135 22.35 -20.62 -2.03
C ALA A 135 23.59 -21.55 -2.04
N GLU A 136 24.30 -21.63 -3.17
CA GLU A 136 25.56 -22.39 -3.26
C GLU A 136 26.68 -21.76 -2.44
N ARG A 137 26.83 -20.43 -2.40
CA ARG A 137 27.79 -19.80 -1.49
C ARG A 137 27.48 -20.11 -0.04
N GLN A 138 26.22 -20.01 0.39
CA GLN A 138 25.86 -20.28 1.77
C GLN A 138 26.06 -21.76 2.14
N ARG A 139 25.82 -22.68 1.18
CA ARG A 139 26.04 -24.11 1.36
C ARG A 139 27.52 -24.48 1.37
N GLN A 140 28.31 -23.92 0.45
CA GLN A 140 29.77 -24.08 0.45
C GLN A 140 30.42 -23.46 1.68
N GLU A 141 29.93 -22.33 2.19
CA GLU A 141 30.47 -21.70 3.40
C GLU A 141 30.09 -22.49 4.65
N ALA A 142 28.87 -23.05 4.71
CA ALA A 142 28.46 -23.97 5.76
C ALA A 142 29.29 -25.28 5.74
N GLU A 143 29.53 -25.87 4.57
CA GLU A 143 30.40 -27.04 4.41
C GLU A 143 31.86 -26.72 4.73
N ASN A 144 32.39 -25.56 4.34
CA ASN A 144 33.76 -25.16 4.68
C ASN A 144 33.93 -24.99 6.19
N LYS A 145 32.92 -24.44 6.87
CA LYS A 145 32.92 -24.28 8.32
C LYS A 145 32.84 -25.64 9.02
N ALA A 146 31.99 -26.55 8.55
CA ALA A 146 31.90 -27.92 9.06
C ALA A 146 33.22 -28.69 8.85
N LEU A 147 33.80 -28.61 7.65
CA LEU A 147 35.09 -29.21 7.31
C LEU A 147 36.25 -28.64 8.16
N ARG A 148 36.26 -27.33 8.43
CA ARG A 148 37.24 -26.72 9.35
C ARG A 148 37.08 -27.22 10.78
N GLN A 149 35.86 -27.50 11.21
CA GLN A 149 35.56 -28.03 12.53
C GLN A 149 36.05 -29.48 12.66
N GLU A 150 35.75 -30.33 11.67
CA GLU A 150 36.26 -31.70 11.60
C GLU A 150 37.79 -31.75 11.50
N LEU A 151 38.42 -30.87 10.71
CA LEU A 151 39.88 -30.77 10.64
C LEU A 151 40.50 -30.31 11.97
N SER A 152 39.82 -29.46 12.73
CA SER A 152 40.28 -29.04 14.05
C SER A 152 40.17 -30.17 15.07
N GLU A 153 39.10 -30.95 15.04
CA GLU A 153 38.91 -32.13 15.89
C GLU A 153 39.90 -33.25 15.54
N LEU A 154 40.12 -33.50 14.24
CA LEU A 154 41.12 -34.44 13.76
C LEU A 154 42.53 -34.02 14.17
N LYS A 155 42.85 -32.71 14.07
CA LYS A 155 44.14 -32.17 14.53
C LYS A 155 44.30 -32.31 16.04
N ALA A 156 43.23 -32.11 16.83
CA ALA A 156 43.25 -32.32 18.27
C ALA A 156 43.49 -33.80 18.62
N MET A 157 42.77 -34.73 17.98
CA MET A 157 42.98 -36.17 18.16
C MET A 157 44.39 -36.61 17.73
N MET A 158 44.92 -36.06 16.63
CA MET A 158 46.28 -36.38 16.17
C MET A 158 47.33 -35.83 17.15
N ALA A 159 47.11 -34.64 17.71
CA ALA A 159 47.99 -34.07 18.74
C ALA A 159 47.94 -34.87 20.06
N ASP A 160 46.76 -35.35 20.47
CA ASP A 160 46.62 -36.24 21.62
C ASP A 160 47.25 -37.61 21.36
N PHE A 161 47.13 -38.13 20.14
CA PHE A 161 47.78 -39.37 19.73
C PHE A 161 49.31 -39.23 19.73
N PHE A 162 49.87 -38.13 19.20
CA PHE A 162 51.31 -37.85 19.28
C PHE A 162 51.79 -37.70 20.73
N LYS A 163 51.05 -36.97 21.57
CA LYS A 163 51.37 -36.86 23.01
C LYS A 163 51.32 -38.20 23.74
N SER A 164 50.37 -39.07 23.39
CA SER A 164 50.25 -40.41 23.97
C SER A 164 51.38 -41.33 23.48
N SER A 165 51.78 -41.20 22.21
CA SER A 165 52.91 -41.91 21.61
C SER A 165 54.27 -41.47 22.19
N GLU A 166 54.48 -40.17 22.45
CA GLU A 166 55.70 -39.68 23.13
C GLU A 166 55.79 -40.19 24.57
N LYS A 167 54.66 -40.24 25.30
CA LYS A 167 54.61 -40.82 26.65
C LYS A 167 54.91 -42.32 26.65
N ALA A 168 54.47 -43.06 25.63
CA ALA A 168 54.78 -44.47 25.47
C ALA A 168 56.26 -44.72 25.07
N SER A 169 56.85 -43.86 24.24
CA SER A 169 58.25 -43.99 23.82
C SER A 169 59.25 -43.56 24.90
N GLY A 170 58.90 -42.63 25.80
CA GLY A 170 59.75 -42.19 26.92
C GLY A 170 59.90 -43.23 28.04
N SER A 171 59.03 -44.24 28.11
CA SER A 171 59.08 -45.26 29.17
C SER A 171 59.91 -46.50 28.82
N ASN A 172 60.42 -46.63 27.59
CA ASN A 172 61.14 -47.84 27.15
C ASN A 172 62.66 -47.72 27.14
N ASN A 173 63.26 -46.59 27.52
CA ASN A 173 64.73 -46.41 27.46
C ASN A 173 65.46 -46.41 28.83
N SER A 174 64.83 -46.87 29.91
CA SER A 174 65.44 -46.93 31.26
C SER A 174 65.75 -48.35 31.76
N LYS A 175 65.88 -49.34 30.86
CA LYS A 175 66.26 -50.73 31.22
C LYS A 175 67.23 -51.36 30.20
N LYS A 176 68.46 -50.82 30.18
CA LYS A 176 69.75 -51.38 29.70
C LYS A 176 70.61 -50.14 29.44
N GLN A 177 71.68 -49.85 30.16
CA GLN A 177 72.84 -50.71 30.44
C GLN A 177 73.66 -50.06 31.57
#